data_AF-A0A7S2LX54-F1
#
_entry.id   AF-A0A7S2LX54-F1
#
_cell.length_a   1.000
_cell.length_b   1.000
_cell.length_c   1.000
_cell.angle_alpha   90.00
_cell.angle_beta   90.00
_cell.angle_gamma   90.00
#
_symmetry.space_group_name_H-M   'P 1'
#
loop_
_entity.id
_entity.type
_entity.pdbx_description
1 polymer ?
#
loop_
_entity_poly.entity_id
_entity_poly.type
_entity_poly.pdbx_seq_one_letter_code
_entity_poly.pdbx_strand_id
1 'polypeptide(L)'
;EQFVAGSMSQKCCLKVTYAKEDPDLHTELFVKYPFSAADAHERKSVYISRFLMNNDGPEMDFARILSAGAPMKCPKYYFGDICLNTGTAILITEKLPLPGPSDDFGPYELEAIPFKSVDYLLDKPFDYYDAMTRNIAKLAAWGKCGKMGRDIEQVFPAPAHPAAYFMSTKKRVDVFLEALYTYAHCLVPEEILGPKGEVRSDEWFVKTLRECLPEVEKAQGPILDYLFRNPDYGGFTHQNMNTDNAMFWRDEDGNVCSGFIDWGRFKRDNFARGLSNGYMCSDLCELVQQSDEQWIKNFIEVLGANGGPSLSFETFWEHYMLSWLLQGLPAVDLPRQLGLTGSPFMNPEGWKDIQDYKDPRIFRLPNYNNGMCAIIRNFAYYWKCKNLPEFWQAWKAKHLDASCRKLKDV
;
A
#
# COMPACT_ATOMS: atom_id res chain seq x y z
N GLU A 1 -4.23 27.27 -7.99
CA GLU A 1 -5.05 26.42 -8.89
C GLU A 1 -5.43 25.13 -8.16
N GLN A 2 -6.65 24.63 -8.30
CA GLN A 2 -7.03 23.34 -7.69
C GLN A 2 -6.32 22.19 -8.42
N PHE A 3 -5.76 21.25 -7.65
CA PHE A 3 -5.13 20.05 -8.17
C PHE A 3 -6.03 18.85 -7.86
N VAL A 4 -6.41 18.09 -8.87
CA VAL A 4 -7.38 16.98 -8.74
C VAL A 4 -6.65 15.65 -8.86
N ALA A 5 -6.21 15.11 -7.73
CA ALA A 5 -5.67 13.74 -7.62
C ALA A 5 -5.72 13.24 -6.17
N GLY A 6 -5.69 11.92 -5.95
CA GLY A 6 -5.75 11.29 -4.62
C GLY A 6 -7.09 11.48 -3.90
N SER A 7 -7.40 10.61 -2.93
CA SER A 7 -8.76 10.47 -2.37
C SER A 7 -8.98 11.03 -0.96
N MET A 8 -7.93 11.42 -0.22
CA MET A 8 -8.04 11.73 1.23
C MET A 8 -7.90 13.22 1.61
N SER A 9 -7.65 14.10 0.65
CA SER A 9 -7.49 15.54 0.88
C SER A 9 -7.72 16.37 -0.38
N GLN A 10 -8.19 17.61 -0.21
CA GLN A 10 -8.15 18.60 -1.30
C GLN A 10 -6.70 19.04 -1.52
N LYS A 11 -6.38 19.37 -2.77
CA LYS A 11 -5.04 19.76 -3.18
C LYS A 11 -5.06 20.99 -4.06
N CYS A 12 -4.03 21.81 -3.98
CA CYS A 12 -3.85 22.95 -4.86
C CYS A 12 -2.37 23.25 -5.09
N CYS A 13 -2.11 23.93 -6.20
CA CYS A 13 -0.83 24.57 -6.45
C CYS A 13 -0.93 26.06 -6.06
N LEU A 14 0.04 26.54 -5.30
CA LEU A 14 0.21 27.93 -4.92
C LEU A 14 1.41 28.53 -5.62
N LYS A 15 1.26 29.74 -6.15
CA LYS A 15 2.39 30.56 -6.60
C LYS A 15 2.65 31.63 -5.55
N VAL A 16 3.88 31.70 -5.06
CA VAL A 16 4.29 32.63 -4.00
C VAL A 16 5.36 33.58 -4.51
N THR A 17 5.37 34.79 -3.95
CA THR A 17 6.43 35.79 -4.18
C THR A 17 7.02 36.13 -2.83
N TYR A 18 8.31 35.86 -2.67
CA TYR A 18 9.03 36.16 -1.43
C TYR A 18 9.46 37.62 -1.42
N ALA A 19 9.47 38.24 -0.23
CA ALA A 19 9.91 39.63 -0.07
C ALA A 19 11.40 39.81 -0.41
N LYS A 20 12.19 38.76 -0.25
CA LYS A 20 13.60 38.68 -0.65
C LYS A 20 13.74 37.47 -1.56
N GLU A 21 14.37 37.67 -2.71
CA GLU A 21 14.74 36.56 -3.60
C GLU A 21 15.76 35.65 -2.92
N ASP A 22 15.49 34.36 -2.97
CA ASP A 22 16.35 33.31 -2.46
C ASP A 22 16.28 32.14 -3.45
N PRO A 23 17.40 31.78 -4.11
CA PRO A 23 17.42 30.72 -5.10
C PRO A 23 17.09 29.34 -4.52
N ASP A 24 17.19 29.15 -3.19
CA ASP A 24 16.85 27.90 -2.54
C ASP A 24 15.34 27.79 -2.21
N LEU A 25 14.53 28.82 -2.52
CA LEU A 25 13.09 28.85 -2.28
C LEU A 25 12.28 28.70 -3.58
N HIS A 26 11.53 27.60 -3.68
CA HIS A 26 10.53 27.37 -4.72
C HIS A 26 9.40 28.39 -4.69
N THR A 27 9.08 28.96 -5.84
CA THR A 27 7.95 29.90 -6.00
C THR A 27 6.64 29.20 -6.38
N GLU A 28 6.71 27.93 -6.76
CA GLU A 28 5.54 27.07 -6.96
C GLU A 28 5.51 25.97 -5.88
N LEU A 29 4.43 25.94 -5.12
CA LEU A 29 4.24 25.04 -3.98
C LEU A 29 3.03 24.14 -4.21
N PHE A 30 3.09 22.95 -3.65
CA PHE A 30 1.98 22.00 -3.59
C PHE A 30 1.42 21.98 -2.18
N VAL A 31 0.08 22.02 -2.07
CA VAL A 31 -0.62 22.07 -0.79
C VAL A 31 -1.64 20.95 -0.70
N LYS A 32 -1.54 20.12 0.34
CA LYS A 32 -2.64 19.27 0.81
C LYS A 32 -3.37 20.00 1.93
N TYR A 33 -4.70 20.09 1.85
CA TYR A 33 -5.52 20.82 2.81
C TYR A 33 -6.85 20.10 3.10
N PRO A 34 -7.63 20.54 4.10
CA PRO A 34 -8.90 19.90 4.45
C PRO A 34 -9.91 19.96 3.31
N PHE A 35 -10.81 18.98 3.25
CA PHE A 35 -12.06 19.17 2.50
C PHE A 35 -12.84 20.34 3.11
N SER A 36 -13.60 21.06 2.29
CA SER A 36 -14.69 21.88 2.79
C SER A 36 -15.74 20.95 3.39
N ALA A 37 -15.64 20.64 4.68
CA ALA A 37 -16.61 19.79 5.36
C ALA A 37 -17.90 20.61 5.55
N ALA A 38 -18.77 20.58 4.54
CA ALA A 38 -19.95 21.41 4.43
C ALA A 38 -20.98 21.02 5.50
N ASP A 39 -21.07 19.73 5.83
CA ASP A 39 -22.01 19.20 6.81
C ASP A 39 -21.35 18.42 7.98
N ALA A 40 -22.17 18.02 8.94
CA ALA A 40 -21.73 17.32 10.15
C ALA A 40 -21.27 15.87 9.88
N HIS A 41 -21.78 15.22 8.83
CA HIS A 41 -21.40 13.87 8.46
C HIS A 41 -20.00 13.86 7.82
N GLU A 42 -19.74 14.80 6.91
CA GLU A 42 -18.42 15.01 6.30
C GLU A 42 -17.38 15.37 7.36
N ARG A 43 -17.71 16.27 8.30
CA ARG A 43 -16.83 16.59 9.44
C ARG A 43 -16.47 15.36 10.27
N LYS A 44 -17.45 14.49 10.53
CA LYS A 44 -17.23 13.24 11.27
C LYS A 44 -16.36 12.26 10.48
N SER A 45 -16.56 12.14 9.17
CA SER A 45 -15.73 11.30 8.29
C SER A 45 -14.27 11.77 8.26
N VAL A 46 -14.06 13.08 8.05
CA VAL A 46 -12.74 13.73 8.10
C VAL A 46 -12.08 13.51 9.46
N TYR A 47 -12.83 13.69 10.56
CA TYR A 47 -12.33 13.43 11.91
C TYR A 47 -11.92 11.96 12.10
N ILE A 48 -12.72 10.99 11.65
CA ILE A 48 -12.38 9.56 11.74
C ILE A 48 -11.10 9.27 10.93
N SER A 49 -11.03 9.71 9.67
CA SER A 49 -9.90 9.39 8.81
C SER A 49 -8.60 10.10 9.19
N ARG A 50 -8.67 11.31 9.75
CA ARG A 50 -7.49 12.11 10.09
C ARG A 50 -7.05 11.92 11.53
N PHE A 51 -8.00 11.84 12.45
CA PHE A 51 -7.71 11.78 13.88
C PHE A 51 -7.69 10.35 14.41
N LEU A 52 -8.73 9.55 14.13
CA LEU A 52 -8.77 8.17 14.64
C LEU A 52 -7.85 7.22 13.88
N MET A 53 -7.68 7.41 12.58
CA MET A 53 -6.75 6.61 11.77
C MET A 53 -5.34 7.22 11.70
N ASN A 54 -5.15 8.45 12.18
CA ASN A 54 -3.90 9.20 12.18
C ASN A 54 -3.12 9.12 10.84
N ASN A 55 -3.79 9.34 9.71
CA ASN A 55 -3.13 9.25 8.40
C ASN A 55 -2.32 10.51 8.04
N ASP A 56 -2.59 11.67 8.65
CA ASP A 56 -1.89 12.91 8.28
C ASP A 56 -0.69 13.19 9.20
N GLY A 57 -0.75 12.77 10.47
CA GLY A 57 0.31 13.00 11.45
C GLY A 57 1.67 12.44 11.02
N PRO A 58 1.75 11.14 10.66
CA PRO A 58 3.02 10.55 10.23
C PRO A 58 3.59 11.19 8.97
N GLU A 59 2.75 11.65 8.03
CA GLU A 59 3.23 12.37 6.85
C GLU A 59 3.90 13.69 7.24
N MET A 60 3.26 14.46 8.13
CA MET A 60 3.81 15.74 8.57
C MET A 60 5.09 15.57 9.36
N ASP A 61 5.13 14.60 10.27
CA ASP A 61 6.34 14.32 11.04
C ASP A 61 7.48 13.83 10.14
N PHE A 62 7.19 12.97 9.16
CA PHE A 62 8.20 12.55 8.18
C PHE A 62 8.70 13.75 7.37
N ALA A 63 7.78 14.55 6.82
CA ALA A 63 8.14 15.71 6.00
C ALA A 63 8.98 16.71 6.78
N ARG A 64 8.61 17.01 8.03
CA ARG A 64 9.30 17.98 8.88
C ARG A 64 10.66 17.50 9.39
N ILE A 65 10.79 16.22 9.74
CA ILE A 65 11.94 15.70 10.49
C ILE A 65 12.92 14.95 9.58
N LEU A 66 12.41 14.19 8.62
CA LEU A 66 13.21 13.22 7.86
C LEU A 66 13.43 13.61 6.40
N SER A 67 12.47 14.29 5.74
CA SER A 67 12.50 14.45 4.27
C SER A 67 13.80 15.07 3.73
N ALA A 68 14.36 16.07 4.41
CA ALA A 68 15.56 16.79 3.97
C ALA A 68 16.84 15.93 4.05
N GLY A 69 16.83 14.89 4.88
CA GLY A 69 17.98 14.01 5.09
C GLY A 69 17.76 12.58 4.60
N ALA A 70 16.58 12.22 4.11
CA ALA A 70 16.25 10.84 3.79
C ALA A 70 17.19 10.26 2.69
N PRO A 71 17.42 8.94 2.65
CA PRO A 71 18.31 8.30 1.67
C PRO A 71 17.76 8.26 0.23
N MET A 72 16.68 8.99 -0.03
CA MET A 72 16.03 9.12 -1.32
C MET A 72 15.44 10.52 -1.45
N LYS A 73 15.17 10.93 -2.69
CA LYS A 73 14.52 12.20 -2.98
C LYS A 73 13.12 12.26 -2.35
N CYS A 74 12.85 13.35 -1.65
CA CYS A 74 11.56 13.69 -1.08
C CYS A 74 11.26 15.15 -1.43
N PRO A 75 9.98 15.56 -1.57
CA PRO A 75 9.65 16.96 -1.75
C PRO A 75 10.13 17.80 -0.56
N LYS A 76 10.77 18.94 -0.84
CA LYS A 76 11.17 19.92 0.17
C LYS A 76 9.95 20.37 0.97
N TYR A 77 10.02 20.18 2.28
CA TYR A 77 9.00 20.64 3.22
C TYR A 77 9.08 22.15 3.45
N TYR A 78 7.93 22.82 3.43
CA TYR A 78 7.79 24.25 3.75
C TYR A 78 7.02 24.49 5.04
N PHE A 79 5.87 23.83 5.18
CA PHE A 79 5.00 24.00 6.34
C PHE A 79 4.05 22.82 6.48
N GLY A 80 3.66 22.48 7.71
CA GLY A 80 2.68 21.45 7.98
C GLY A 80 2.21 21.55 9.42
N ASP A 81 0.91 21.45 9.64
CA ASP A 81 0.32 21.46 10.98
C ASP A 81 -1.06 20.79 11.01
N ILE A 82 -1.41 20.24 12.19
CA ILE A 82 -2.71 19.63 12.48
C ILE A 82 -3.33 20.34 13.68
N CYS A 83 -4.48 20.96 13.47
CA CYS A 83 -5.28 21.48 14.57
C CYS A 83 -6.04 20.33 15.24
N LEU A 84 -5.55 19.87 16.40
CA LEU A 84 -6.18 18.77 17.16
C LEU A 84 -7.63 19.06 17.57
N ASN A 85 -7.97 20.34 17.77
CA ASN A 85 -9.33 20.74 18.16
C ASN A 85 -10.35 20.55 17.03
N THR A 86 -9.94 20.73 15.77
CA THR A 86 -10.84 20.70 14.60
C THR A 86 -10.59 19.50 13.69
N GLY A 87 -9.47 18.80 13.85
CA GLY A 87 -9.01 17.74 12.95
C GLY A 87 -8.56 18.26 11.58
N THR A 88 -8.43 19.57 11.38
CA THR A 88 -7.97 20.15 10.12
C THR A 88 -6.45 20.06 10.03
N ALA A 89 -5.97 19.70 8.86
CA ALA A 89 -4.56 19.48 8.58
C ALA A 89 -4.18 20.20 7.28
N ILE A 90 -3.02 20.85 7.26
CA ILE A 90 -2.41 21.44 6.06
C ILE A 90 -0.97 20.97 5.95
N LEU A 91 -0.53 20.64 4.73
CA LEU A 91 0.85 20.33 4.40
C LEU A 91 1.22 21.06 3.12
N ILE A 92 2.35 21.77 3.14
CA ILE A 92 2.91 22.56 2.05
C ILE A 92 4.30 22.02 1.76
N THR A 93 4.51 21.60 0.52
CA THR A 93 5.80 21.15 0.00
C THR A 93 6.15 21.90 -1.29
N GLU A 94 7.36 21.70 -1.81
CA GLU A 94 7.63 22.08 -3.19
C GLU A 94 6.63 21.40 -4.13
N LYS A 95 6.28 22.10 -5.22
CA LYS A 95 5.60 21.48 -6.36
C LYS A 95 6.66 20.77 -7.20
N LEU A 96 6.52 19.47 -7.36
CA LEU A 96 7.41 18.71 -8.25
C LEU A 96 7.19 19.14 -9.71
N PRO A 97 8.25 19.33 -10.50
CA PRO A 97 8.16 19.67 -11.92
C PRO A 97 7.80 18.42 -12.74
N LEU A 98 6.59 17.89 -12.54
CA LEU A 98 6.13 16.71 -13.24
C LEU A 98 5.84 17.04 -14.71
N PRO A 99 6.39 16.28 -15.66
CA PRO A 99 6.11 16.46 -17.08
C PRO A 99 4.67 16.09 -17.40
N GLY A 100 4.16 16.63 -18.51
CA GLY A 100 2.95 16.16 -19.14
C GLY A 100 3.12 14.73 -19.69
N PRO A 101 2.01 14.01 -19.95
CA PRO A 101 2.06 12.63 -20.46
C PRO A 101 2.76 12.44 -21.81
N SER A 102 2.96 13.54 -22.56
CA SER A 102 3.55 13.56 -23.91
C SER A 102 4.93 14.21 -23.97
N ASP A 103 5.45 14.66 -22.84
CA ASP A 103 6.74 15.36 -22.81
C ASP A 103 7.87 14.33 -22.83
N ASP A 104 8.91 14.62 -23.61
CA ASP A 104 10.17 13.90 -23.55
C ASP A 104 10.95 14.42 -22.33
N PHE A 105 11.51 13.51 -21.54
CA PHE A 105 12.24 13.83 -20.32
C PHE A 105 13.67 13.31 -20.42
N GLY A 106 14.63 14.19 -20.14
CA GLY A 106 16.05 13.87 -20.15
C GLY A 106 16.51 13.12 -18.88
N PRO A 107 17.80 12.73 -18.84
CA PRO A 107 18.40 12.19 -17.62
C PRO A 107 18.19 13.13 -16.42
N TYR A 108 17.84 12.55 -15.28
CA TYR A 108 17.53 13.18 -14.00
C TYR A 108 16.30 14.09 -13.96
N GLU A 109 15.57 14.22 -15.06
CA GLU A 109 14.25 14.85 -15.08
C GLU A 109 13.19 13.89 -14.55
N LEU A 110 12.21 14.44 -13.84
CA LEU A 110 11.13 13.61 -13.30
C LEU A 110 10.30 13.05 -14.45
N GLU A 111 9.89 11.79 -14.33
CA GLU A 111 8.92 11.18 -15.23
C GLU A 111 7.49 11.51 -14.81
N ALA A 112 6.53 11.31 -15.71
CA ALA A 112 5.12 11.39 -15.37
C ALA A 112 4.76 10.31 -14.35
N ILE A 113 4.12 10.69 -13.25
CA ILE A 113 3.69 9.75 -12.22
C ILE A 113 2.46 8.99 -12.77
N PRO A 114 2.49 7.63 -12.83
CA PRO A 114 1.33 6.88 -13.22
C PRO A 114 0.20 7.09 -12.20
N PHE A 115 -1.06 7.10 -12.65
CA PHE A 115 -2.18 7.09 -11.72
C PHE A 115 -2.17 5.80 -10.88
N LYS A 116 -2.99 5.78 -9.82
CA LYS A 116 -3.10 4.61 -8.96
C LYS A 116 -3.53 3.37 -9.76
N SER A 117 -2.74 2.31 -9.67
CA SER A 117 -3.03 1.00 -10.26
C SER A 117 -3.28 1.08 -11.77
N VAL A 118 -2.42 1.81 -12.47
CA VAL A 118 -2.28 1.79 -13.94
C VAL A 118 -0.83 1.51 -14.32
N ASP A 119 -0.23 0.54 -13.64
CA ASP A 119 1.18 0.18 -13.77
C ASP A 119 1.47 -0.44 -15.14
N TYR A 120 0.46 -0.96 -15.85
CA TYR A 120 0.60 -1.40 -17.25
C TYR A 120 1.02 -0.30 -18.23
N LEU A 121 0.98 0.98 -17.83
CA LEU A 121 1.48 2.10 -18.64
C LEU A 121 2.99 2.30 -18.51
N LEU A 122 3.64 1.64 -17.54
CA LEU A 122 5.10 1.69 -17.39
C LEU A 122 5.77 0.84 -18.48
N ASP A 123 6.88 1.33 -19.03
CA ASP A 123 7.64 0.65 -20.09
C ASP A 123 8.40 -0.59 -19.56
N LYS A 124 8.98 -0.48 -18.37
CA LYS A 124 9.74 -1.53 -17.67
C LYS A 124 9.28 -1.65 -16.22
N PRO A 125 8.04 -2.07 -15.94
CA PRO A 125 7.47 -1.97 -14.59
C PRO A 125 8.29 -2.67 -13.50
N PHE A 126 9.05 -3.73 -13.84
CA PHE A 126 9.99 -4.37 -12.90
C PHE A 126 10.98 -3.37 -12.28
N ASP A 127 11.58 -2.52 -13.12
CA ASP A 127 12.65 -1.60 -12.72
C ASP A 127 12.12 -0.54 -11.75
N TYR A 128 10.87 -0.09 -11.93
CA TYR A 128 10.21 0.89 -11.05
C TYR A 128 9.99 0.31 -9.64
N TYR A 129 9.42 -0.90 -9.54
CA TYR A 129 9.24 -1.56 -8.25
C TYR A 129 10.57 -1.91 -7.61
N ASP A 130 11.57 -2.33 -8.38
CA ASP A 130 12.91 -2.61 -7.84
C ASP A 130 13.55 -1.33 -7.26
N ALA A 131 13.50 -0.21 -7.98
CA ALA A 131 14.01 1.06 -7.50
C ALA A 131 13.33 1.49 -6.18
N MET A 132 12.00 1.40 -6.11
CA MET A 132 11.23 1.67 -4.88
C MET A 132 11.66 0.75 -3.73
N THR A 133 11.79 -0.55 -4.01
CA THR A 133 12.20 -1.58 -3.04
C THR A 133 13.58 -1.30 -2.46
N ARG A 134 14.54 -0.95 -3.30
CA ARG A 134 15.89 -0.60 -2.87
C ARG A 134 15.90 0.65 -2.02
N ASN A 135 15.13 1.68 -2.38
CA ASN A 135 15.09 2.92 -1.59
C ASN A 135 14.41 2.75 -0.23
N ILE A 136 13.34 1.95 -0.15
CA ILE A 136 12.75 1.65 1.16
C ILE A 136 13.68 0.76 2.01
N ALA A 137 14.49 -0.11 1.39
CA ALA A 137 15.53 -0.86 2.10
C ALA A 137 16.62 0.06 2.68
N LYS A 138 17.06 1.09 1.95
CA LYS A 138 17.98 2.10 2.48
C LYS A 138 17.37 2.85 3.67
N LEU A 139 16.10 3.25 3.57
CA LEU A 139 15.37 3.89 4.67
C LEU A 139 15.34 3.00 5.92
N ALA A 140 14.99 1.73 5.73
CA ALA A 140 14.97 0.74 6.80
C ALA A 140 16.36 0.59 7.44
N ALA A 141 17.42 0.49 6.63
CA ALA A 141 18.80 0.39 7.10
C ALA A 141 19.21 1.61 7.94
N TRP A 142 18.87 2.81 7.48
CA TRP A 142 19.17 4.06 8.18
C TRP A 142 18.51 4.14 9.56
N GLY A 143 17.27 3.67 9.66
CA GLY A 143 16.62 3.51 10.96
C GLY A 143 17.36 2.52 11.86
N LYS A 144 17.77 1.37 11.30
CA LYS A 144 18.47 0.31 12.04
C LYS A 144 19.84 0.70 12.55
N CYS A 145 20.60 1.49 11.78
CA CYS A 145 21.94 1.94 12.18
C CYS A 145 21.94 3.31 12.86
N GLY A 146 20.77 3.87 13.20
CA GLY A 146 20.65 5.12 13.94
C GLY A 146 20.95 6.40 13.15
N LYS A 147 21.10 6.32 11.82
CA LYS A 147 21.34 7.49 10.94
C LYS A 147 20.18 8.48 10.89
N MET A 148 18.99 8.08 11.32
CA MET A 148 17.81 8.94 11.44
C MET A 148 17.77 9.80 12.71
N GLY A 149 18.78 9.68 13.58
CA GLY A 149 18.81 10.36 14.88
C GLY A 149 18.21 9.53 16.02
N ARG A 150 18.53 9.90 17.26
CA ARG A 150 18.21 9.10 18.46
C ARG A 150 16.74 9.18 18.88
N ASP A 151 16.07 10.27 18.55
CA ASP A 151 14.69 10.53 19.02
C ASP A 151 13.63 10.04 18.03
N ILE A 152 14.03 9.59 16.84
CA ILE A 152 13.09 9.23 15.78
C ILE A 152 12.18 8.06 16.16
N GLU A 153 12.67 7.13 16.96
CA GLU A 153 11.86 6.00 17.45
C GLU A 153 10.82 6.43 18.49
N GLN A 154 11.00 7.58 19.13
CA GLN A 154 10.00 8.15 20.04
C GLN A 154 8.89 8.86 19.27
N VAL A 155 9.25 9.52 18.15
CA VAL A 155 8.28 10.14 17.23
C VAL A 155 7.44 9.07 16.54
N PHE A 156 8.09 8.00 16.11
CA PHE A 156 7.47 6.86 15.42
C PHE A 156 7.68 5.58 16.21
N PRO A 157 6.92 5.36 17.29
CA PRO A 157 7.06 4.16 18.10
C PRO A 157 6.70 2.92 17.30
N ALA A 158 7.34 1.80 17.63
CA ALA A 158 6.87 0.50 17.18
C ALA A 158 5.46 0.24 17.75
N PRO A 159 4.57 -0.44 17.00
CA PRO A 159 3.23 -0.73 17.49
C PRO A 159 3.31 -1.60 18.75
N ALA A 160 2.76 -1.11 19.87
CA ALA A 160 2.71 -1.85 21.13
C ALA A 160 1.90 -3.16 20.99
N HIS A 161 0.81 -3.11 20.24
CA HIS A 161 0.07 -4.25 19.75
C HIS A 161 -0.12 -4.10 18.25
N PRO A 162 0.43 -5.00 17.42
CA PRO A 162 0.13 -4.97 16.00
C PRO A 162 -1.38 -5.15 15.80
N ALA A 163 -1.98 -4.26 15.01
CA ALA A 163 -3.43 -4.21 14.86
C ALA A 163 -3.94 -5.48 14.17
N ALA A 164 -4.78 -6.24 14.88
CA ALA A 164 -5.59 -7.28 14.27
C ALA A 164 -6.74 -6.63 13.48
N TYR A 165 -7.17 -7.32 12.42
CA TYR A 165 -8.36 -6.97 11.68
C TYR A 165 -9.60 -7.53 12.38
N PHE A 166 -10.46 -6.64 12.88
CA PHE A 166 -11.71 -7.01 13.53
C PHE A 166 -12.85 -7.10 12.50
N MET A 167 -12.93 -8.22 11.80
CA MET A 167 -13.86 -8.39 10.67
C MET A 167 -14.36 -9.83 10.57
N SER A 168 -15.68 -10.04 10.59
CA SER A 168 -16.27 -11.37 10.36
C SER A 168 -16.04 -11.79 8.90
N THR A 169 -15.12 -12.74 8.67
CA THR A 169 -14.76 -13.16 7.31
C THR A 169 -15.85 -14.00 6.65
N LYS A 170 -16.56 -14.86 7.37
CA LYS A 170 -17.50 -15.82 6.79
C LYS A 170 -18.51 -15.18 5.82
N LYS A 171 -19.27 -14.17 6.29
CA LYS A 171 -20.25 -13.47 5.45
C LYS A 171 -19.59 -12.70 4.30
N ARG A 172 -18.37 -12.20 4.51
CA ARG A 172 -17.63 -11.40 3.52
C ARG A 172 -17.06 -12.27 2.40
N VAL A 173 -16.58 -13.48 2.73
CA VAL A 173 -16.14 -14.47 1.75
C VAL A 173 -17.27 -14.82 0.79
N ASP A 174 -18.48 -15.06 1.28
CA ASP A 174 -19.61 -15.37 0.40
C ASP A 174 -19.97 -14.17 -0.51
N VAL A 175 -19.95 -12.93 0.02
CA VAL A 175 -20.17 -11.72 -0.79
C VAL A 175 -19.06 -11.53 -1.84
N PHE A 176 -17.81 -11.81 -1.47
CA PHE A 176 -16.66 -11.73 -2.36
C PHE A 176 -16.77 -12.73 -3.51
N LEU A 177 -17.07 -13.99 -3.19
CA LEU A 177 -17.23 -15.04 -4.18
C LEU A 177 -18.42 -14.77 -5.11
N GLU A 178 -19.56 -14.34 -4.56
CA GLU A 178 -20.72 -13.93 -5.34
C GLU A 178 -20.32 -12.83 -6.34
N ALA A 179 -19.63 -11.79 -5.87
CA ALA A 179 -19.17 -10.71 -6.73
C ALA A 179 -18.32 -11.20 -7.91
N LEU A 180 -17.30 -12.00 -7.63
CA LEU A 180 -16.34 -12.43 -8.64
C LEU A 180 -16.91 -13.44 -9.64
N TYR A 181 -17.86 -14.28 -9.23
CA TYR A 181 -18.41 -15.33 -10.09
C TYR A 181 -19.64 -14.87 -10.89
N THR A 182 -20.46 -13.94 -10.36
CA THR A 182 -21.79 -13.68 -10.94
C THR A 182 -21.93 -12.33 -11.65
N TYR A 183 -21.22 -11.28 -11.21
CA TYR A 183 -21.34 -9.95 -11.85
C TYR A 183 -20.01 -9.28 -12.18
N ALA A 184 -19.03 -9.26 -11.28
CA ALA A 184 -17.70 -8.66 -11.51
C ALA A 184 -16.71 -9.63 -12.17
N HIS A 185 -17.22 -10.43 -13.11
CA HIS A 185 -16.52 -11.52 -13.77
C HIS A 185 -15.26 -11.08 -14.52
N CYS A 186 -15.15 -9.82 -14.93
CA CYS A 186 -13.96 -9.30 -15.61
C CYS A 186 -12.77 -9.04 -14.68
N LEU A 187 -12.99 -8.94 -13.35
CA LEU A 187 -11.94 -8.54 -12.41
C LEU A 187 -10.81 -9.53 -12.34
N VAL A 188 -11.12 -10.82 -12.23
CA VAL A 188 -10.15 -11.90 -12.07
C VAL A 188 -10.43 -12.95 -13.15
N PRO A 189 -9.43 -13.44 -13.90
CA PRO A 189 -9.69 -14.30 -15.04
C PRO A 189 -9.96 -15.76 -14.63
N GLU A 190 -10.52 -16.57 -15.53
CA GLU A 190 -11.00 -17.93 -15.22
C GLU A 190 -9.87 -18.89 -14.84
N GLU A 191 -8.65 -18.68 -15.35
CA GLU A 191 -7.47 -19.45 -14.97
C GLU A 191 -7.12 -19.33 -13.48
N ILE A 192 -7.52 -18.22 -12.85
CA ILE A 192 -7.31 -17.99 -11.41
C ILE A 192 -8.50 -18.51 -10.60
N LEU A 193 -9.73 -18.18 -11.01
CA LEU A 193 -10.94 -18.51 -10.25
C LEU A 193 -11.51 -19.92 -10.52
N GLY A 194 -11.33 -20.45 -11.73
CA GLY A 194 -12.15 -21.52 -12.27
C GLY A 194 -13.31 -20.98 -13.14
N PRO A 195 -14.19 -21.88 -13.63
CA PRO A 195 -15.36 -21.51 -14.45
C PRO A 195 -16.26 -20.49 -13.76
N LYS A 196 -16.69 -19.45 -14.49
CA LYS A 196 -17.56 -18.37 -13.97
C LYS A 196 -19.05 -18.64 -14.21
N GLY A 197 -19.91 -17.83 -13.59
CA GLY A 197 -21.36 -17.85 -13.74
C GLY A 197 -22.09 -18.02 -12.41
N GLU A 198 -21.83 -19.12 -11.71
CA GLU A 198 -22.40 -19.40 -10.38
C GLU A 198 -21.29 -19.83 -9.41
N VAL A 199 -21.46 -19.51 -8.12
CA VAL A 199 -20.51 -19.91 -7.07
C VAL A 199 -20.60 -21.41 -6.84
N ARG A 200 -19.65 -22.16 -7.39
CA ARG A 200 -19.56 -23.61 -7.27
C ARG A 200 -18.73 -24.02 -6.06
N SER A 201 -19.33 -24.74 -5.10
CA SER A 201 -18.67 -25.08 -3.83
C SER A 201 -17.51 -26.05 -3.95
N ASP A 202 -17.46 -26.82 -5.04
CA ASP A 202 -16.42 -27.80 -5.37
C ASP A 202 -15.17 -27.16 -6.01
N GLU A 203 -15.29 -25.93 -6.52
CA GLU A 203 -14.16 -25.22 -7.10
C GLU A 203 -13.08 -24.96 -6.05
N TRP A 204 -11.82 -25.25 -6.42
CA TRP A 204 -10.70 -25.20 -5.49
C TRP A 204 -10.59 -23.83 -4.80
N PHE A 205 -10.78 -22.74 -5.55
CA PHE A 205 -10.69 -21.38 -5.02
C PHE A 205 -11.77 -21.12 -3.96
N VAL A 206 -13.03 -21.45 -4.29
CA VAL A 206 -14.18 -21.32 -3.38
C VAL A 206 -13.99 -22.13 -2.11
N LYS A 207 -13.65 -23.42 -2.26
CA LYS A 207 -13.48 -24.34 -1.14
C LYS A 207 -12.38 -23.87 -0.20
N THR A 208 -11.18 -23.63 -0.74
CA THR A 208 -10.02 -23.26 0.08
C THR A 208 -10.20 -21.91 0.76
N LEU A 209 -10.84 -20.93 0.09
CA LEU A 209 -11.10 -19.62 0.68
C LEU A 209 -12.04 -19.71 1.89
N ARG A 210 -13.12 -20.50 1.78
CA ARG A 210 -14.07 -20.75 2.88
C ARG A 210 -13.46 -21.54 4.03
N GLU A 211 -12.50 -22.42 3.76
CA GLU A 211 -11.81 -23.22 4.78
C GLU A 211 -10.71 -22.41 5.48
N CYS A 212 -9.85 -21.72 4.73
CA CYS A 212 -8.63 -21.14 5.27
C CYS A 212 -8.82 -19.75 5.88
N LEU A 213 -9.58 -18.83 5.26
CA LEU A 213 -9.69 -17.46 5.80
C LEU A 213 -10.29 -17.38 7.21
N PRO A 214 -11.33 -18.16 7.57
CA PRO A 214 -11.81 -18.18 8.95
C PRO A 214 -10.81 -18.72 9.96
N GLU A 215 -9.91 -19.62 9.55
CA GLU A 215 -8.80 -20.07 10.40
C GLU A 215 -7.76 -18.96 10.58
N VAL A 216 -7.39 -18.27 9.51
CA VAL A 216 -6.48 -17.11 9.55
C VAL A 216 -7.05 -15.99 10.43
N GLU A 217 -8.34 -15.69 10.32
CA GLU A 217 -9.05 -14.70 11.15
C GLU A 217 -8.86 -15.00 12.65
N LYS A 218 -9.00 -16.27 13.05
CA LYS A 218 -8.82 -16.72 14.43
C LYS A 218 -7.36 -16.72 14.88
N ALA A 219 -6.44 -16.92 13.95
CA ALA A 219 -5.01 -17.03 14.22
C ALA A 219 -4.23 -15.71 14.08
N GLN A 220 -4.92 -14.57 13.89
CA GLN A 220 -4.26 -13.27 13.71
C GLN A 220 -3.26 -12.95 14.82
N GLY A 221 -3.61 -13.18 16.10
CA GLY A 221 -2.70 -12.95 17.22
C GLY A 221 -1.38 -13.71 17.08
N PRO A 222 -1.40 -15.06 17.02
CA PRO A 222 -0.20 -15.85 16.79
C PRO A 222 0.60 -15.49 15.54
N ILE A 223 -0.06 -15.15 14.42
CA ILE A 223 0.61 -14.70 13.20
C ILE A 223 1.35 -13.40 13.46
N LEU A 224 0.69 -12.41 14.06
CA LEU A 224 1.29 -11.13 14.37
C LEU A 224 2.43 -11.27 15.40
N ASP A 225 2.25 -12.08 16.44
CA ASP A 225 3.31 -12.39 17.41
C ASP A 225 4.53 -12.99 16.70
N TYR A 226 4.33 -13.87 15.72
CA TYR A 226 5.42 -14.44 14.94
C TYR A 226 6.14 -13.36 14.10
N LEU A 227 5.39 -12.54 13.36
CA LEU A 227 5.92 -11.47 12.49
C LEU A 227 6.75 -10.43 13.27
N PHE A 228 6.37 -10.14 14.51
CA PHE A 228 6.99 -9.08 15.32
C PHE A 228 7.97 -9.61 16.39
N ARG A 229 8.12 -10.93 16.54
CA ARG A 229 9.01 -11.53 17.54
C ARG A 229 10.47 -11.17 17.34
N ASN A 230 10.94 -11.16 16.09
CA ASN A 230 12.31 -10.81 15.77
C ASN A 230 12.37 -9.33 15.34
N PRO A 231 12.95 -8.45 16.17
CA PRO A 231 13.02 -7.03 15.85
C PRO A 231 13.81 -6.74 14.58
N ASP A 232 14.73 -7.61 14.15
CA ASP A 232 15.54 -7.40 12.93
C ASP A 232 14.69 -7.33 11.66
N TYR A 233 13.53 -8.00 11.64
CA TYR A 233 12.61 -7.98 10.51
C TYR A 233 11.61 -6.81 10.53
N GLY A 234 11.75 -5.89 11.50
CA GLY A 234 10.89 -4.71 11.61
C GLY A 234 11.67 -3.40 11.66
N GLY A 235 11.10 -2.33 11.14
CA GLY A 235 11.71 -1.01 11.08
C GLY A 235 10.81 -0.03 10.31
N PHE A 236 11.39 1.09 9.86
CA PHE A 236 10.62 2.10 9.14
C PHE A 236 10.17 1.62 7.76
N THR A 237 8.90 1.86 7.45
CA THR A 237 8.24 1.42 6.21
C THR A 237 7.26 2.49 5.72
N HIS A 238 7.01 2.52 4.40
CA HIS A 238 6.07 3.47 3.79
C HIS A 238 4.60 3.00 3.86
N GLN A 239 4.35 1.69 3.82
CA GLN A 239 3.01 1.06 3.96
C GLN A 239 1.95 1.41 2.89
N ASN A 240 2.32 2.24 1.90
CA ASN A 240 1.47 2.65 0.79
C ASN A 240 2.36 2.94 -0.44
N MET A 241 3.36 2.07 -0.62
CA MET A 241 4.44 2.22 -1.61
C MET A 241 3.97 1.79 -3.00
N ASN A 242 2.89 2.41 -3.48
CA ASN A 242 2.39 2.24 -4.83
C ASN A 242 3.14 3.22 -5.76
N THR A 243 3.11 2.97 -7.06
CA THR A 243 3.77 3.82 -8.07
C THR A 243 3.21 5.25 -8.10
N ASP A 244 1.93 5.46 -7.77
CA ASP A 244 1.31 6.78 -7.64
C ASP A 244 1.82 7.60 -6.44
N ASN A 245 2.52 6.95 -5.52
CA ASN A 245 3.14 7.55 -4.34
C ASN A 245 4.68 7.60 -4.43
N ALA A 246 5.22 7.37 -5.62
CA ALA A 246 6.63 7.53 -5.91
C ALA A 246 6.83 8.64 -6.95
N MET A 247 8.06 9.14 -7.00
CA MET A 247 8.55 9.95 -8.11
C MET A 247 9.68 9.19 -8.78
N PHE A 248 9.76 9.25 -10.11
CA PHE A 248 10.74 8.50 -10.89
C PHE A 248 11.54 9.45 -11.77
N TRP A 249 12.75 9.03 -12.11
CA TRP A 249 13.62 9.64 -13.11
C TRP A 249 14.59 8.56 -13.59
N ARG A 250 15.29 8.84 -14.68
CA ARG A 250 16.39 7.98 -15.16
C ARG A 250 17.73 8.63 -14.90
N ASP A 251 18.75 7.84 -14.59
CA ASP A 251 20.13 8.33 -14.59
C ASP A 251 20.69 8.44 -16.02
N GLU A 252 21.97 8.83 -16.13
CA GLU A 252 22.68 8.92 -17.42
C GLU A 252 22.72 7.60 -18.21
N ASP A 253 22.65 6.46 -17.52
CA ASP A 253 22.69 5.11 -18.11
C ASP A 253 21.27 4.59 -18.44
N GLY A 254 20.23 5.37 -18.14
CA GLY A 254 18.84 5.02 -18.37
C GLY A 254 18.21 4.14 -17.27
N ASN A 255 18.89 3.93 -16.15
CA ASN A 255 18.36 3.14 -15.03
C ASN A 255 17.28 3.92 -14.28
N VAL A 256 16.18 3.24 -13.93
CA VAL A 256 15.11 3.85 -13.15
C VAL A 256 15.59 4.12 -11.72
N CYS A 257 15.47 5.37 -11.31
CA CYS A 257 15.64 5.83 -9.95
C CYS A 257 14.28 6.21 -9.35
N SER A 258 14.19 6.23 -8.02
CA SER A 258 12.96 6.64 -7.35
C SER A 258 13.16 7.53 -6.12
N GLY A 259 12.10 8.26 -5.79
CA GLY A 259 11.87 8.94 -4.54
C GLY A 259 10.42 8.71 -4.10
N PHE A 260 10.01 9.28 -2.98
CA PHE A 260 8.66 9.02 -2.44
C PHE A 260 7.93 10.30 -2.04
N ILE A 261 6.61 10.23 -2.16
CA ILE A 261 5.63 11.21 -1.71
C ILE A 261 4.55 10.49 -0.89
N ASP A 262 3.62 11.22 -0.28
CA ASP A 262 2.46 10.63 0.41
C ASP A 262 2.82 9.70 1.58
N TRP A 263 3.53 10.24 2.57
CA TRP A 263 4.02 9.51 3.74
C TRP A 263 2.96 9.27 4.83
N GLY A 264 1.67 9.35 4.51
CA GLY A 264 0.58 9.28 5.49
C GLY A 264 0.47 7.97 6.27
N ARG A 265 1.07 6.90 5.74
CA ARG A 265 1.15 5.60 6.42
C ARG A 265 2.56 5.26 6.90
N PHE A 266 3.48 6.22 6.91
CA PHE A 266 4.82 6.00 7.40
C PHE A 266 4.79 5.57 8.87
N LYS A 267 5.44 4.45 9.18
CA LYS A 267 5.54 3.93 10.55
C LYS A 267 6.61 2.86 10.67
N ARG A 268 6.89 2.47 11.91
CA ARG A 268 7.59 1.21 12.19
C ARG A 268 6.63 0.03 12.04
N ASP A 269 7.01 -0.96 11.24
CA ASP A 269 6.25 -2.19 10.99
C ASP A 269 7.22 -3.32 10.60
N ASN A 270 6.72 -4.53 10.41
CA ASN A 270 7.46 -5.62 9.79
C ASN A 270 7.74 -5.28 8.31
N PHE A 271 8.95 -5.52 7.83
CA PHE A 271 9.37 -5.17 6.47
C PHE A 271 8.56 -5.90 5.40
N ALA A 272 8.26 -7.18 5.60
CA ALA A 272 7.48 -7.97 4.65
C ALA A 272 6.03 -7.47 4.56
N ARG A 273 5.46 -6.99 5.68
CA ARG A 273 4.18 -6.27 5.68
C ARG A 273 4.27 -4.96 4.89
N GLY A 274 5.33 -4.19 5.05
CA GLY A 274 5.57 -2.97 4.28
C GLY A 274 5.62 -3.21 2.77
N LEU A 275 6.36 -4.22 2.32
CA LEU A 275 6.51 -4.56 0.90
C LEU A 275 5.20 -5.09 0.30
N SER A 276 4.57 -6.09 0.94
CA SER A 276 3.29 -6.64 0.45
C SER A 276 2.21 -5.57 0.36
N ASN A 277 2.14 -4.62 1.30
CA ASN A 277 1.22 -3.49 1.23
C ASN A 277 1.49 -2.54 0.06
N GLY A 278 2.77 -2.35 -0.30
CA GLY A 278 3.16 -1.52 -1.44
C GLY A 278 2.82 -2.14 -2.79
N TYR A 279 2.99 -3.46 -2.94
CA TYR A 279 2.73 -4.13 -4.23
C TYR A 279 1.25 -4.45 -4.46
N MET A 280 0.43 -4.40 -3.42
CA MET A 280 -0.97 -4.84 -3.50
C MET A 280 -1.87 -4.02 -4.40
N CYS A 281 -1.53 -2.73 -4.58
CA CYS A 281 -2.24 -1.90 -5.53
C CYS A 281 -1.62 -1.94 -6.93
N SER A 282 -0.69 -2.85 -7.22
CA SER A 282 -0.21 -3.06 -8.59
C SER A 282 -1.30 -3.68 -9.45
N ASP A 283 -1.57 -3.19 -10.64
CA ASP A 283 -2.48 -3.89 -11.56
C ASP A 283 -1.82 -4.98 -12.41
N LEU A 284 -0.49 -5.14 -12.27
CA LEU A 284 0.34 -6.15 -12.92
C LEU A 284 0.55 -7.38 -12.01
N CYS A 285 -0.53 -8.07 -11.67
CA CYS A 285 -0.53 -9.16 -10.70
C CYS A 285 0.50 -10.26 -11.04
N GLU A 286 0.60 -10.66 -12.30
CA GLU A 286 1.55 -11.67 -12.78
C GLU A 286 3.00 -11.26 -12.55
N LEU A 287 3.33 -9.99 -12.87
CA LEU A 287 4.67 -9.45 -12.66
C LEU A 287 5.03 -9.52 -11.17
N VAL A 288 4.12 -9.08 -10.30
CA VAL A 288 4.34 -9.11 -8.84
C VAL A 288 4.60 -10.55 -8.36
N GLN A 289 3.79 -11.53 -8.80
CA GLN A 289 4.01 -12.94 -8.44
C GLN A 289 5.35 -13.50 -8.93
N GLN A 290 5.80 -13.08 -10.10
CA GLN A 290 7.03 -13.58 -10.71
C GLN A 290 8.28 -12.90 -10.14
N SER A 291 8.13 -11.70 -9.57
CA SER A 291 9.25 -10.82 -9.20
C SER A 291 9.46 -10.67 -7.70
N ASP A 292 8.46 -10.99 -6.88
CA ASP A 292 8.49 -10.78 -5.43
C ASP A 292 9.71 -11.40 -4.72
N GLU A 293 10.09 -12.62 -5.08
CA GLU A 293 11.30 -13.26 -4.53
C GLU A 293 12.56 -12.46 -4.84
N GLN A 294 12.68 -11.93 -6.07
CA GLN A 294 13.85 -11.15 -6.47
C GLN A 294 13.85 -9.79 -5.78
N TRP A 295 12.71 -9.11 -5.67
CA TRP A 295 12.61 -7.86 -4.93
C TRP A 295 12.91 -8.04 -3.44
N ILE A 296 12.49 -9.14 -2.83
CA ILE A 296 12.85 -9.46 -1.43
C ILE A 296 14.35 -9.67 -1.28
N LYS A 297 15.00 -10.41 -2.21
CA LYS A 297 16.46 -10.58 -2.20
C LYS A 297 17.17 -9.24 -2.33
N ASN A 298 16.72 -8.38 -3.25
CA ASN A 298 17.27 -7.04 -3.45
C ASN A 298 17.06 -6.15 -2.20
N PHE A 299 15.91 -6.26 -1.53
CA PHE A 299 15.66 -5.57 -0.26
C PHE A 299 16.68 -6.00 0.80
N ILE A 300 16.86 -7.31 1.01
CA ILE A 300 17.79 -7.85 2.02
C ILE A 300 19.23 -7.41 1.73
N GLU A 301 19.66 -7.51 0.47
CA GLU A 301 21.00 -7.09 0.04
C GLU A 301 21.24 -5.61 0.31
N VAL A 302 20.33 -4.74 -0.13
CA VAL A 302 20.47 -3.28 0.06
C VAL A 302 20.37 -2.90 1.53
N LEU A 303 19.51 -3.56 2.31
CA LEU A 303 19.41 -3.37 3.74
C LEU A 303 20.78 -3.63 4.41
N GLY A 304 21.39 -4.79 4.15
CA GLY A 304 22.68 -5.17 4.71
C GLY A 304 23.82 -4.25 4.27
N ALA A 305 23.88 -3.93 2.96
CA ALA A 305 24.88 -3.03 2.40
C ALA A 305 24.83 -1.60 2.98
N ASN A 306 23.69 -1.19 3.54
CA ASN A 306 23.50 0.13 4.15
C ASN A 306 23.56 0.10 5.69
N GLY A 307 24.05 -1.00 6.28
CA GLY A 307 24.27 -1.13 7.73
C GLY A 307 23.06 -1.65 8.51
N GLY A 308 22.05 -2.19 7.83
CA GLY A 308 20.96 -2.93 8.46
C GLY A 308 21.36 -4.36 8.87
N PRO A 309 20.47 -5.09 9.56
CA PRO A 309 20.73 -6.46 9.98
C PRO A 309 20.80 -7.43 8.79
N SER A 310 21.52 -8.53 8.97
CA SER A 310 21.48 -9.66 8.03
C SER A 310 20.19 -10.45 8.22
N LEU A 311 19.41 -10.61 7.16
CA LEU A 311 18.13 -11.32 7.18
C LEU A 311 18.21 -12.62 6.38
N SER A 312 17.53 -13.67 6.85
CA SER A 312 17.30 -14.89 6.08
C SER A 312 16.17 -14.65 5.08
N PHE A 313 16.40 -15.04 3.83
CA PHE A 313 15.38 -14.99 2.80
C PHE A 313 14.18 -15.86 3.18
N GLU A 314 14.41 -17.06 3.70
CA GLU A 314 13.38 -18.03 4.06
C GLU A 314 12.44 -17.47 5.13
N THR A 315 12.99 -16.84 6.16
CA THR A 315 12.18 -16.22 7.23
C THR A 315 11.44 -14.99 6.70
N PHE A 316 12.08 -14.17 5.86
CA PHE A 316 11.43 -13.02 5.23
C PHE A 316 10.28 -13.47 4.33
N TRP A 317 10.48 -14.54 3.56
CA TRP A 317 9.47 -15.14 2.69
C TRP A 317 8.27 -15.66 3.49
N GLU A 318 8.51 -16.38 4.60
CA GLU A 318 7.44 -16.79 5.53
C GLU A 318 6.66 -15.56 6.04
N HIS A 319 7.35 -14.48 6.45
CA HIS A 319 6.69 -13.23 6.86
C HIS A 319 5.86 -12.59 5.74
N TYR A 320 6.36 -12.63 4.51
CA TYR A 320 5.71 -12.05 3.33
C TYR A 320 4.41 -12.79 2.99
N MET A 321 4.46 -14.13 2.98
CA MET A 321 3.30 -14.98 2.71
C MET A 321 2.22 -14.84 3.81
N LEU A 322 2.62 -14.76 5.09
CA LEU A 322 1.70 -14.46 6.19
C LEU A 322 1.06 -13.08 6.06
N SER A 323 1.81 -12.09 5.57
CA SER A 323 1.25 -10.76 5.32
C SER A 323 0.13 -10.81 4.27
N TRP A 324 0.32 -11.54 3.17
CA TRP A 324 -0.73 -11.74 2.17
C TRP A 324 -1.97 -12.45 2.72
N LEU A 325 -1.81 -13.45 3.59
CA LEU A 325 -2.94 -14.08 4.29
C LEU A 325 -3.72 -13.08 5.15
N LEU A 326 -3.01 -12.28 5.97
CA LEU A 326 -3.65 -11.25 6.79
C LEU A 326 -4.36 -10.19 5.95
N GLN A 327 -3.80 -9.85 4.80
CA GLN A 327 -4.35 -8.88 3.87
C GLN A 327 -5.53 -9.42 3.05
N GLY A 328 -5.67 -10.73 2.95
CA GLY A 328 -6.88 -11.38 2.45
C GLY A 328 -8.13 -11.04 3.28
N LEU A 329 -7.98 -10.83 4.58
CA LEU A 329 -9.09 -10.51 5.49
C LEU A 329 -9.82 -9.22 5.06
N PRO A 330 -9.14 -8.06 4.86
CA PRO A 330 -9.79 -6.87 4.33
C PRO A 330 -10.11 -6.98 2.84
N ALA A 331 -9.32 -7.70 2.04
CA ALA A 331 -9.55 -7.83 0.60
C ALA A 331 -10.92 -8.41 0.27
N VAL A 332 -11.40 -9.41 1.03
CA VAL A 332 -12.73 -10.01 0.82
C VAL A 332 -13.89 -9.07 1.19
N ASP A 333 -13.64 -7.93 1.82
CA ASP A 333 -14.65 -6.91 2.07
C ASP A 333 -14.75 -5.86 0.94
N LEU A 334 -13.75 -5.80 0.06
CA LEU A 334 -13.64 -4.74 -0.94
C LEU A 334 -14.78 -4.72 -1.95
N PRO A 335 -15.34 -5.85 -2.44
CA PRO A 335 -16.52 -5.80 -3.31
C PRO A 335 -17.72 -5.09 -2.68
N ARG A 336 -17.92 -5.31 -1.36
CA ARG A 336 -18.95 -4.60 -0.60
C ARG A 336 -18.64 -3.10 -0.51
N GLN A 337 -17.38 -2.74 -0.29
CA GLN A 337 -16.97 -1.33 -0.23
C GLN A 337 -17.12 -0.63 -1.58
N LEU A 338 -16.77 -1.29 -2.67
CA LEU A 338 -16.96 -0.79 -4.03
C LEU A 338 -18.43 -0.47 -4.32
N GLY A 339 -19.37 -1.29 -3.82
CA GLY A 339 -20.80 -0.98 -3.91
C GLY A 339 -21.25 0.22 -3.06
N LEU A 340 -20.53 0.55 -1.98
CA LEU A 340 -20.85 1.67 -1.09
C LEU A 340 -20.21 3.00 -1.49
N THR A 341 -19.12 3.00 -2.26
CA THR A 341 -18.41 4.24 -2.66
C THR A 341 -19.17 5.06 -3.70
N GLY A 342 -20.44 4.71 -3.98
CA GLY A 342 -21.37 5.55 -4.75
C GLY A 342 -21.04 5.65 -6.24
N SER A 343 -20.11 4.83 -6.75
CA SER A 343 -19.92 4.73 -8.18
C SER A 343 -21.19 4.14 -8.81
N PRO A 344 -21.83 4.83 -9.76
CA PRO A 344 -23.07 4.37 -10.38
C PRO A 344 -22.91 3.03 -11.13
N PHE A 345 -21.67 2.57 -11.31
CA PHE A 345 -21.31 1.34 -12.00
C PHE A 345 -20.96 0.16 -11.08
N MET A 346 -20.87 0.36 -9.75
CA MET A 346 -20.29 -0.64 -8.84
C MET A 346 -21.32 -1.42 -8.02
N ASN A 347 -22.61 -1.32 -8.38
CA ASN A 347 -23.62 -2.28 -7.97
C ASN A 347 -23.63 -3.48 -8.95
N PRO A 348 -24.30 -4.60 -8.62
CA PRO A 348 -24.32 -5.78 -9.49
C PRO A 348 -24.78 -5.50 -10.93
N GLU A 349 -25.70 -4.55 -11.16
CA GLU A 349 -26.17 -4.19 -12.50
C GLU A 349 -25.10 -3.45 -13.32
N GLY A 350 -24.38 -2.52 -12.69
CA GLY A 350 -23.35 -1.74 -13.36
C GLY A 350 -22.16 -2.56 -13.85
N TRP A 351 -21.91 -3.72 -13.25
CA TRP A 351 -20.86 -4.65 -13.64
C TRP A 351 -21.22 -5.55 -14.83
N LYS A 352 -22.50 -5.80 -15.12
CA LYS A 352 -22.92 -6.78 -16.15
C LYS A 352 -22.37 -6.45 -17.53
N ASP A 353 -22.28 -5.18 -17.86
CA ASP A 353 -21.81 -4.70 -19.16
C ASP A 353 -20.30 -4.38 -19.17
N ILE A 354 -19.58 -4.65 -18.08
CA ILE A 354 -18.12 -4.45 -17.99
C ILE A 354 -17.45 -5.77 -18.37
N GLN A 355 -16.76 -5.76 -19.50
CA GLN A 355 -16.08 -6.95 -20.05
C GLN A 355 -14.58 -6.98 -19.74
N ASP A 356 -14.01 -5.83 -19.40
CA ASP A 356 -12.59 -5.69 -19.10
C ASP A 356 -12.44 -4.96 -17.75
N TYR A 357 -11.58 -5.46 -16.88
CA TYR A 357 -11.22 -4.77 -15.65
C TYR A 357 -10.49 -3.44 -15.90
N LYS A 358 -10.01 -3.21 -17.13
CA LYS A 358 -9.44 -1.95 -17.65
C LYS A 358 -10.48 -0.99 -18.21
N ASP A 359 -11.78 -1.33 -18.13
CA ASP A 359 -12.85 -0.49 -18.66
C ASP A 359 -12.83 0.90 -18.00
N PRO A 360 -12.74 1.99 -18.78
CA PRO A 360 -12.59 3.35 -18.25
C PRO A 360 -13.70 3.76 -17.28
N ARG A 361 -14.87 3.10 -17.26
CA ARG A 361 -15.91 3.34 -16.26
C ARG A 361 -15.47 2.98 -14.84
N ILE A 362 -14.53 2.05 -14.69
CA ILE A 362 -13.83 1.75 -13.43
C ILE A 362 -12.80 2.85 -13.11
N PHE A 363 -12.09 3.35 -14.13
CA PHE A 363 -10.95 4.29 -14.03
C PHE A 363 -11.30 5.78 -14.04
N ARG A 364 -12.55 6.16 -14.32
CA ARG A 364 -12.89 7.53 -14.78
C ARG A 364 -12.79 8.66 -13.75
N LEU A 365 -12.34 8.42 -12.51
CA LEU A 365 -12.14 9.45 -11.49
C LEU A 365 -10.92 9.10 -10.61
N PRO A 366 -10.20 10.10 -10.06
CA PRO A 366 -8.96 9.82 -9.35
C PRO A 366 -9.19 8.99 -8.08
N ASN A 367 -8.55 7.81 -8.07
CA ASN A 367 -7.77 7.30 -6.94
C ASN A 367 -8.46 6.58 -5.76
N TYR A 368 -9.46 5.73 -6.00
CA TYR A 368 -9.80 4.71 -4.99
C TYR A 368 -10.23 3.35 -5.54
N ASN A 369 -11.14 3.34 -6.53
CA ASN A 369 -11.69 2.08 -7.05
C ASN A 369 -10.63 1.22 -7.76
N ASN A 370 -9.69 1.81 -8.49
CA ASN A 370 -8.60 1.06 -9.15
C ASN A 370 -7.75 0.30 -8.14
N GLY A 371 -7.36 0.98 -7.05
CA GLY A 371 -6.61 0.37 -5.96
C GLY A 371 -7.37 -0.81 -5.35
N MET A 372 -8.67 -0.68 -5.13
CA MET A 372 -9.49 -1.79 -4.62
C MET A 372 -9.57 -2.95 -5.60
N CYS A 373 -9.73 -2.69 -6.90
CA CYS A 373 -9.75 -3.72 -7.94
C CYS A 373 -8.39 -4.45 -8.01
N ALA A 374 -7.28 -3.70 -7.97
CA ALA A 374 -5.93 -4.24 -7.91
C ALA A 374 -5.70 -5.10 -6.66
N ILE A 375 -6.17 -4.66 -5.49
CA ILE A 375 -6.07 -5.45 -4.26
C ILE A 375 -6.83 -6.78 -4.38
N ILE A 376 -8.08 -6.74 -4.86
CA ILE A 376 -8.90 -7.95 -5.10
C ILE A 376 -8.16 -8.92 -6.01
N ARG A 377 -7.61 -8.40 -7.12
CA ARG A 377 -6.87 -9.19 -8.11
C ARG A 377 -5.60 -9.80 -7.51
N ASN A 378 -4.72 -8.98 -6.94
CA ASN A 378 -3.48 -9.48 -6.36
C ASN A 378 -3.73 -10.54 -5.29
N PHE A 379 -4.75 -10.34 -4.44
CA PHE A 379 -5.12 -11.34 -3.45
C PHE A 379 -5.52 -12.67 -4.12
N ALA A 380 -6.36 -12.65 -5.16
CA ALA A 380 -6.75 -13.87 -5.88
C ALA A 380 -5.56 -14.56 -6.57
N TYR A 381 -4.66 -13.79 -7.18
CA TYR A 381 -3.42 -14.31 -7.79
C TYR A 381 -2.48 -14.92 -6.74
N TYR A 382 -2.23 -14.24 -5.62
CA TYR A 382 -1.42 -14.81 -4.54
C TYR A 382 -2.05 -16.10 -4.01
N TRP A 383 -3.37 -16.09 -3.78
CA TRP A 383 -4.10 -17.25 -3.32
C TRP A 383 -3.84 -18.47 -4.19
N LYS A 384 -3.98 -18.31 -5.51
CA LYS A 384 -3.81 -19.37 -6.51
C LYS A 384 -2.33 -19.69 -6.79
N CYS A 385 -1.56 -18.71 -7.27
CA CYS A 385 -0.24 -18.90 -7.85
C CYS A 385 0.84 -19.21 -6.81
N LYS A 386 0.71 -18.70 -5.58
CA LYS A 386 1.63 -19.02 -4.48
C LYS A 386 1.05 -20.03 -3.49
N ASN A 387 -0.09 -20.62 -3.83
CA ASN A 387 -0.81 -21.61 -3.04
C ASN A 387 -0.89 -21.24 -1.55
N LEU A 388 -1.43 -20.05 -1.26
CA LEU A 388 -1.62 -19.58 0.12
C LEU A 388 -2.34 -20.61 1.02
N PRO A 389 -3.33 -21.38 0.54
CA PRO A 389 -3.94 -22.45 1.34
C PRO A 389 -2.93 -23.50 1.82
N GLU A 390 -2.10 -24.03 0.93
CA GLU A 390 -1.10 -25.05 1.29
C GLU A 390 -0.04 -24.47 2.23
N PHE A 391 0.45 -23.26 1.94
CA PHE A 391 1.36 -22.54 2.82
C PHE A 391 0.75 -22.37 4.22
N TRP A 392 -0.51 -21.94 4.31
CA TRP A 392 -1.21 -21.77 5.58
C TRP A 392 -1.29 -23.07 6.38
N GLN A 393 -1.66 -24.18 5.74
CA GLN A 393 -1.74 -25.48 6.43
C GLN A 393 -0.36 -25.92 6.95
N ALA A 394 0.69 -25.77 6.14
CA ALA A 394 2.06 -26.10 6.55
C ALA A 394 2.54 -25.21 7.72
N TRP A 395 2.31 -23.90 7.63
CA TRP A 395 2.69 -22.96 8.69
C TRP A 395 1.92 -23.22 9.99
N LYS A 396 0.61 -23.45 9.90
CA LYS A 396 -0.25 -23.82 11.04
C LYS A 396 0.24 -25.08 11.74
N ALA A 397 0.53 -26.15 10.97
CA ALA A 397 1.05 -27.40 11.53
C ALA A 397 2.41 -27.20 12.24
N LYS A 398 3.29 -26.37 11.68
CA LYS A 398 4.61 -26.06 12.22
C LYS A 398 4.56 -25.21 13.49
N HIS A 399 3.67 -24.22 13.56
CA HIS A 399 3.73 -23.16 14.58
C HIS A 399 2.56 -23.17 15.59
N LEU A 400 1.36 -23.58 15.17
CA LEU A 400 0.17 -23.55 16.01
C LEU A 400 -0.13 -24.92 16.63
N ASP A 401 -0.02 -26.00 15.86
CA ASP A 401 -0.35 -27.34 16.39
C ASP A 401 0.66 -27.83 17.44
N ALA A 402 1.91 -27.33 17.41
CA ALA A 402 2.90 -27.57 18.46
C ALA A 402 2.60 -26.82 19.78
N SER A 403 1.88 -25.70 19.72
CA SER A 403 1.55 -24.85 20.88
C SER A 403 0.13 -25.09 21.44
N CYS A 404 -0.78 -25.66 20.64
CA CYS A 404 -2.14 -26.02 21.06
C CYS A 404 -2.23 -27.20 22.06
N ARG A 405 -1.13 -27.88 22.41
CA ARG A 405 -1.12 -28.79 23.58
C ARG A 405 -1.18 -28.07 24.93
N LYS A 406 -1.02 -26.73 24.97
CA LYS A 406 -1.07 -25.94 26.22
C LYS A 406 -2.22 -24.93 26.29
N LEU A 407 -3.00 -24.75 25.23
CA LEU A 407 -4.08 -23.75 25.15
C LEU A 407 -5.49 -24.35 25.29
N LYS A 408 -5.61 -25.61 25.71
CA LYS A 408 -6.90 -26.25 26.03
C LYS A 408 -7.32 -26.15 27.51
N ASP A 409 -6.47 -25.59 28.37
CA ASP A 409 -6.72 -25.51 29.82
C ASP A 409 -6.68 -24.06 30.38
N VAL A 410 -7.26 -23.09 29.67
CA VAL A 410 -7.58 -21.76 30.24
C VAL A 410 -8.98 -21.33 29.85
#